data_AF-A0A0G1RK01-F1
#
_entry.id   AF-A0A0G1RK01-F1
#
_cell.length_a   1.000
_cell.length_b   1.000
_cell.length_c   1.000
_cell.angle_alpha   90.00
_cell.angle_beta   90.00
_cell.angle_gamma   90.00
#
_symmetry.space_group_name_H-M   'P 1'
#
loop_
_entity.id
_entity.type
_entity.pdbx_description
1 polymer ?
#
loop_
_entity_poly.entity_id
_entity_poly.type
_entity_poly.pdbx_seq_one_letter_code
_entity_poly.pdbx_strand_id
1 'polypeptide(L)'
;MKIYYIANARMPTEKAHGIQIAKMSEALRAAGADVILVVPRRGEDGSLKNVYNLAADIPVVRVPVIPYAPSFIVGSASFMLSV
;
A
#
# COMPACT_ATOMS: atom_id res chain seq x y z
N MET A 1 -18.87 -4.34 -3.06
CA MET A 1 -18.52 -2.89 -3.11
C MET A 1 -17.04 -2.77 -3.42
N LYS A 2 -16.61 -1.84 -4.29
CA LYS A 2 -15.19 -1.72 -4.69
C LYS A 2 -14.51 -0.58 -3.93
N ILE A 3 -13.36 -0.86 -3.31
CA ILE A 3 -12.62 0.10 -2.47
C ILE A 3 -11.19 0.21 -3.00
N TYR A 4 -10.78 1.42 -3.35
CA TYR A 4 -9.39 1.73 -3.62
C TYR A 4 -8.78 2.32 -2.34
N TYR A 5 -7.97 1.53 -1.66
CA TYR A 5 -7.29 1.97 -0.44
C TYR A 5 -5.95 2.60 -0.82
N ILE A 6 -5.92 3.92 -0.89
CA ILE A 6 -4.73 4.69 -1.25
C ILE A 6 -3.92 4.96 0.01
N ALA A 7 -2.70 4.43 0.06
CA ALA A 7 -1.79 4.65 1.18
C ALA A 7 -0.43 5.14 0.66
N ASN A 8 -0.07 6.37 1.01
CA ASN A 8 1.27 6.90 0.78
C ASN A 8 2.26 6.34 1.82
N ALA A 9 2.45 5.02 1.77
CA ALA A 9 3.36 4.30 2.64
C ALA A 9 4.38 3.53 1.80
N ARG A 10 5.61 3.42 2.31
CA ARG A 10 6.62 2.54 1.71
C ARG A 10 6.30 1.12 2.17
N MET A 11 5.95 0.25 1.23
CA MET A 11 5.53 -1.12 1.52
C MET A 11 6.40 -2.14 0.77
N PRO A 12 6.86 -3.22 1.42
CA PRO A 12 6.64 -3.59 2.82
C PRO A 12 7.49 -2.76 3.81
N THR A 13 7.05 -2.67 5.06
CA THR A 13 7.77 -2.02 6.17
C THR A 13 7.50 -2.71 7.49
N GLU A 14 8.51 -2.78 8.37
CA GLU A 14 8.39 -3.31 9.74
C GLU A 14 7.66 -2.35 10.70
N LYS A 15 7.31 -1.14 10.23
CA LYS A 15 6.61 -0.14 11.04
C LYS A 15 5.13 -0.50 11.23
N ALA A 16 4.57 -0.12 12.37
CA ALA A 16 3.19 -0.44 12.76
C ALA A 16 2.10 -0.01 11.75
N HIS A 17 2.31 1.07 11.00
CA HIS A 17 1.34 1.49 9.98
C HIS A 17 1.25 0.49 8.81
N GLY A 18 2.33 -0.24 8.50
CA GLY A 18 2.33 -1.22 7.43
C GLY A 18 1.39 -2.39 7.72
N ILE A 19 1.50 -2.98 8.91
CA ILE A 19 0.63 -4.07 9.36
C ILE A 19 -0.82 -3.61 9.51
N GLN A 20 -1.05 -2.38 9.99
CA GLN A 20 -2.39 -1.81 10.09
C GLN A 20 -3.07 -1.76 8.71
N ILE A 21 -2.42 -1.18 7.70
CA ILE A 21 -3.00 -1.05 6.35
C ILE A 21 -3.29 -2.44 5.75
N ALA A 22 -2.37 -3.39 5.94
CA ALA A 22 -2.52 -4.75 5.44
C ALA A 22 -3.71 -5.49 6.11
N LYS A 23 -3.79 -5.46 7.45
CA LYS A 23 -4.88 -6.11 8.20
C LYS A 23 -6.24 -5.43 8.01
N MET A 24 -6.26 -4.11 7.85
CA MET A 24 -7.49 -3.39 7.50
C MET A 24 -7.99 -3.79 6.12
N SER A 25 -7.09 -3.88 5.13
CA SER A 25 -7.44 -4.32 3.77
C SER A 25 -7.97 -5.76 3.77
N GLU A 26 -7.38 -6.64 4.58
CA GLU A 26 -7.86 -8.01 4.80
C GLU A 26 -9.27 -8.02 5.43
N ALA A 27 -9.49 -7.26 6.50
CA ALA A 27 -10.79 -7.20 7.18
C ALA A 27 -11.91 -6.64 6.28
N LEU A 28 -11.62 -5.60 5.50
CA LEU A 28 -12.57 -5.04 4.52
C LEU A 28 -12.93 -6.05 3.44
N ARG A 29 -11.96 -6.85 2.99
CA ARG A 29 -12.17 -7.90 2.00
C ARG A 29 -12.96 -9.08 2.58
N ALA A 30 -12.70 -9.44 3.83
CA ALA A 30 -13.51 -10.41 4.58
C ALA A 30 -14.96 -9.94 4.78
N ALA A 31 -15.20 -8.62 4.87
CA ALA A 31 -16.53 -8.02 4.88
C ALA A 31 -17.23 -7.98 3.51
N GLY A 32 -16.63 -8.54 2.46
CA GLY A 32 -17.22 -8.62 1.11
C GLY A 32 -16.92 -7.41 0.21
N ALA A 33 -15.96 -6.55 0.57
CA ALA A 33 -15.48 -5.49 -0.31
C ALA A 33 -14.36 -5.99 -1.23
N ASP A 34 -14.36 -5.54 -2.48
CA ASP A 34 -13.24 -5.72 -3.40
C ASP A 34 -12.22 -4.60 -3.16
N VAL A 35 -11.25 -4.87 -2.28
CA VAL A 35 -10.23 -3.90 -1.87
C VAL A 35 -8.98 -4.03 -2.72
N ILE A 36 -8.58 -2.91 -3.33
CA ILE A 36 -7.33 -2.76 -4.07
C ILE A 36 -6.45 -1.78 -3.29
N LEU A 37 -5.27 -2.23 -2.86
CA LEU A 37 -4.31 -1.42 -2.14
C LEU A 37 -3.43 -0.67 -3.15
N VAL A 38 -3.49 0.66 -3.14
CA VAL A 38 -2.70 1.52 -4.02
C VAL A 38 -1.57 2.15 -3.21
N VAL A 39 -0.34 1.80 -3.55
CA VAL A 39 0.87 2.28 -2.85
C VAL A 39 1.87 2.86 -3.84
N PRO A 40 2.70 3.82 -3.42
CA PRO A 40 3.80 4.29 -4.26
C PRO A 40 4.78 3.14 -4.51
N ARG A 41 5.37 3.11 -5.71
CA ARG A 41 6.49 2.22 -6.05
C ARG A 41 7.78 2.71 -5.36
N ARG A 42 7.79 2.63 -4.02
CA ARG A 42 8.91 2.99 -3.14
C ARG A 42 9.07 1.94 -2.06
N GLY A 43 10.22 1.28 -2.06
CA GLY A 43 10.53 0.17 -1.16
C GLY A 43 10.85 -1.10 -1.92
N GLU A 44 11.14 -2.16 -1.20
CA GLU A 44 11.45 -3.46 -1.78
C GLU A 44 10.19 -4.12 -2.39
N ASP A 45 10.39 -4.96 -3.39
CA ASP A 45 9.33 -5.78 -3.98
C ASP A 45 9.19 -7.08 -3.16
N GLY A 46 8.68 -6.93 -1.94
CA GLY A 46 8.36 -8.06 -1.06
C GLY A 46 6.88 -8.46 -1.13
N SER A 47 6.61 -9.77 -1.05
CA SER A 47 5.24 -10.28 -0.94
C SER A 47 4.63 -9.89 0.40
N LEU A 48 3.63 -8.99 0.37
CA LEU A 48 2.94 -8.47 1.56
C LEU A 48 2.30 -9.58 2.40
N LYS A 49 1.84 -10.66 1.74
CA LYS A 49 1.26 -11.82 2.41
C LYS A 49 2.26 -12.48 3.37
N ASN A 50 3.51 -12.63 2.94
CA ASN A 50 4.55 -13.27 3.74
C ASN A 50 5.03 -12.35 4.85
N VAL A 51 5.20 -11.06 4.56
CA VAL A 51 5.70 -10.08 5.55
C VAL A 51 4.69 -9.84 6.67
N TYR A 52 3.40 -9.76 6.34
CA TYR A 52 2.35 -9.46 7.33
C TYR A 52 1.49 -10.66 7.75
N ASN A 53 1.88 -11.87 7.32
CA ASN A 53 1.16 -13.12 7.58
C ASN A 53 -0.36 -12.99 7.35
N LEU A 54 -0.73 -12.61 6.13
CA LEU A 54 -2.12 -12.43 5.73
C LEU A 54 -2.76 -13.77 5.33
N ALA A 55 -3.98 -13.99 5.78
CA ALA A 55 -4.80 -15.14 5.42
C ALA A 55 -5.30 -15.02 3.96
N ALA A 56 -5.61 -13.81 3.51
CA ALA A 56 -6.07 -13.53 2.15
C ALA A 56 -5.01 -12.77 1.33
N ASP A 57 -4.92 -13.08 0.03
CA ASP A 57 -4.14 -12.27 -0.90
C ASP A 57 -4.86 -10.94 -1.18
N ILE A 58 -4.10 -9.85 -1.18
CA ILE A 58 -4.59 -8.48 -1.34
C ILE A 58 -3.99 -7.92 -2.63
N PRO A 59 -4.81 -7.55 -3.63
CA PRO A 59 -4.30 -7.00 -4.87
C PRO A 59 -3.66 -5.63 -4.60
N VAL A 60 -2.41 -5.48 -5.00
CA VAL A 60 -1.61 -4.27 -4.76
C VAL A 60 -1.21 -3.64 -6.08
N VAL A 61 -1.59 -2.39 -6.26
CA VAL A 61 -1.22 -1.57 -7.41
C VAL A 61 -0.11 -0.62 -6.98
N ARG A 62 1.06 -0.77 -7.59
CA ARG A 62 2.21 0.10 -7.34
C ARG A 62 2.22 1.23 -8.36
N VAL A 63 2.02 2.46 -7.90
CA VAL A 63 2.00 3.65 -8.76
C VAL A 63 3.43 4.20 -8.90
N PRO A 64 3.92 4.44 -10.13
CA PRO A 64 5.23 5.03 -10.34
C PRO A 64 5.27 6.42 -9.71
N VAL A 65 6.34 6.68 -8.98
CA VAL A 65 6.59 7.97 -8.34
C VAL A 65 8.03 8.36 -8.56
N ILE A 66 8.30 9.66 -8.64
CA ILE A 66 9.64 10.17 -8.93
C ILE A 66 10.62 9.60 -7.89
N PRO A 67 11.64 8.84 -8.31
CA PRO A 67 12.63 8.25 -7.42
C PRO A 67 13.57 9.37 -6.92
N TYR A 68 13.98 9.28 -5.65
CA TYR A 68 14.98 10.18 -5.06
C TYR A 68 14.64 11.68 -4.93
N ALA A 69 13.38 12.05 -4.72
CA ALA A 69 13.14 13.38 -4.17
C ALA A 69 13.64 13.43 -2.70
N PRO A 70 14.60 14.31 -2.34
CA PRO A 70 15.22 14.32 -1.01
C PRO A 70 14.24 14.68 0.11
N SER A 71 13.09 15.26 -0.25
CA SER A 71 12.05 15.65 0.70
C SER A 71 10.84 14.73 0.59
N PHE A 72 10.38 14.22 1.75
CA PHE A 72 9.12 13.50 1.92
C PHE A 72 7.93 14.22 1.24
N ILE A 73 7.96 15.55 1.22
CA ILE A 73 6.95 16.43 0.62
C ILE A 73 6.86 16.23 -0.90
N VAL A 74 7.97 16.33 -1.62
CA VAL A 74 8.01 16.17 -3.08
C VAL A 74 7.61 14.75 -3.46
N GLY A 75 8.07 13.78 -2.66
CA GLY A 75 7.69 12.40 -2.87
C GLY A 75 6.17 12.18 -2.71
N SER A 76 5.58 12.76 -1.67
CA SER A 76 4.15 12.63 -1.37
C SER A 76 3.28 13.36 -2.37
N ALA A 77 3.68 14.56 -2.79
CA ALA A 77 2.98 15.33 -3.82
C ALA A 77 2.96 14.60 -5.18
N SER A 78 4.09 13.99 -5.58
CA SER A 78 4.14 13.17 -6.80
C SER A 78 3.21 11.96 -6.72
N PHE A 79 3.10 11.30 -5.55
CA PHE A 79 2.15 10.19 -5.40
C PHE A 79 0.71 10.67 -5.51
N MET A 80 0.36 11.79 -4.86
CA MET A 80 -0.98 12.37 -4.92
C MET A 80 -1.39 12.83 -6.32
N LEU A 81 -0.44 13.24 -7.17
CA LEU A 81 -0.72 13.63 -8.56
C LEU A 81 -0.82 12.43 -9.52
N SER A 82 -0.32 11.25 -9.13
CA SER A 82 -0.31 10.05 -9.97
C SER A 82 -1.47 9.08 -9.70
N VAL A 83 -2.27 9.32 -8.65
CA VAL A 83 -3.43 8.51 -8.25
C VAL A 83 -4.71 9.23 -8.66
#